data_AF-A0A117SD13-F1
#
_entry.id   AF-A0A117SD13-F1
#
_cell.length_a   1.000
_cell.length_b   1.000
_cell.length_c   1.000
_cell.angle_alpha   90.00
_cell.angle_beta   90.00
_cell.angle_gamma   90.00
#
_symmetry.space_group_name_H-M   'P 1'
#
loop_
_entity.id
_entity.type
_entity.pdbx_description
1 polymer ?
#
loop_
_entity_poly.entity_id
_entity_poly.type
_entity_poly.pdbx_seq_one_letter_code
_entity_poly.pdbx_strand_id
1 'polypeptide(L)'
;MAKRDRYDVLVILTNNAALIWKEARGIAPDSAADKLDDAMLEWQSKLTKTLKIWIDKGLTMTTGELILARANLGAVVESWLKFFYCVYYEDYCKSPITNNKGKMIEPEKASFDNLKDFSSGKLWDDVNSPEYAWVDSVQHKRNAIHSFRYRDIGTSLEFLDDIDHLYNFVENVLSHFPPLEDYIEAYPPGYVMNPYSN
;
A
#
# COMPACT_ATOMS: atom_id res chain seq x y z
N MET A 1 -27.16 -12.52 -0.11
CA MET A 1 -26.19 -11.97 -1.09
C MET A 1 -24.87 -12.68 -0.89
N ALA A 2 -24.23 -13.18 -1.95
CA ALA A 2 -22.91 -13.83 -1.81
C ALA A 2 -21.86 -12.75 -1.51
N LYS A 3 -21.03 -12.98 -0.49
CA LYS A 3 -19.92 -12.09 -0.12
C LYS A 3 -18.86 -12.13 -1.23
N ARG A 4 -18.37 -10.97 -1.67
CA ARG A 4 -17.26 -10.87 -2.63
C ARG A 4 -15.98 -11.45 -2.00
N ASP A 5 -15.13 -12.07 -2.82
CA ASP A 5 -13.83 -12.57 -2.37
C ASP A 5 -12.97 -11.44 -1.80
N ARG A 6 -12.19 -11.69 -0.72
CA ARG A 6 -11.40 -10.64 -0.05
C ARG A 6 -10.42 -9.96 -1.02
N TYR A 7 -9.83 -10.72 -1.93
CA TYR A 7 -8.90 -10.15 -2.90
C TYR A 7 -9.62 -9.27 -3.94
N ASP A 8 -10.81 -9.68 -4.38
CA ASP A 8 -11.63 -8.84 -5.27
C ASP A 8 -12.03 -7.53 -4.58
N VAL A 9 -12.37 -7.58 -3.28
CA VAL A 9 -12.62 -6.37 -2.48
C VAL A 9 -11.35 -5.50 -2.38
N LEU A 10 -10.17 -6.08 -2.11
CA LEU A 10 -8.91 -5.36 -2.07
C LEU A 10 -8.60 -4.61 -3.38
N VAL A 11 -8.84 -5.27 -4.52
CA VAL A 11 -8.65 -4.68 -5.85
C VAL A 11 -9.56 -3.47 -6.03
N ILE A 12 -10.82 -3.58 -5.59
CA ILE A 12 -11.79 -2.49 -5.66
C ILE A 12 -11.39 -1.34 -4.74
N LEU A 13 -11.05 -1.63 -3.48
CA LEU A 13 -10.62 -0.61 -2.50
C LEU A 13 -9.41 0.18 -3.01
N THR A 14 -8.42 -0.51 -3.56
CA THR A 14 -7.24 0.13 -4.14
C THR A 14 -7.60 1.03 -5.32
N ASN A 15 -8.44 0.52 -6.23
CA ASN A 15 -8.86 1.27 -7.41
C ASN A 15 -9.71 2.49 -7.04
N ASN A 16 -10.67 2.33 -6.13
CA ASN A 16 -11.51 3.42 -5.65
C ASN A 16 -10.67 4.50 -4.97
N ALA A 17 -9.75 4.12 -4.08
CA ALA A 17 -8.86 5.09 -3.43
C ALA A 17 -8.01 5.86 -4.45
N ALA A 18 -7.44 5.16 -5.45
CA ALA A 18 -6.68 5.80 -6.52
C ALA A 18 -7.53 6.80 -7.32
N LEU A 19 -8.76 6.45 -7.66
CA LEU A 19 -9.66 7.33 -8.42
C LEU A 19 -10.09 8.54 -7.60
N ILE A 20 -10.52 8.34 -6.35
CA ILE A 20 -11.01 9.42 -5.48
C ILE A 20 -9.91 10.44 -5.21
N TRP A 21 -8.71 9.98 -4.86
CA TRP A 21 -7.62 10.90 -4.53
C TRP A 21 -6.98 11.58 -5.74
N LYS A 22 -7.30 11.15 -6.97
CA LYS A 22 -7.01 11.93 -8.18
C LYS A 22 -7.94 13.14 -8.36
N GLU A 23 -9.08 13.15 -7.69
CA GLU A 23 -10.02 14.28 -7.67
C GLU A 23 -9.80 15.20 -6.45
N ALA A 24 -8.65 15.10 -5.77
CA ALA A 24 -8.38 15.82 -4.53
C ALA A 24 -8.21 17.34 -4.70
N ARG A 25 -7.93 17.81 -5.92
CA ARG A 25 -7.68 19.23 -6.19
C ARG A 25 -8.94 20.07 -5.94
N GLY A 26 -8.79 21.15 -5.18
CA GLY A 26 -9.90 22.00 -4.76
C GLY A 26 -10.65 21.52 -3.51
N ILE A 27 -10.30 20.33 -3.00
CA ILE A 27 -10.85 19.78 -1.74
C ILE A 27 -9.72 19.66 -0.70
N ALA A 28 -8.63 18.98 -1.06
CA ALA A 28 -7.43 18.87 -0.26
C ALA A 28 -6.50 20.09 -0.46
N PRO A 29 -5.58 20.37 0.47
CA PRO A 29 -4.57 21.40 0.27
C PRO A 29 -3.78 21.19 -1.01
N ASP A 30 -3.48 22.28 -1.73
CA ASP A 30 -2.79 22.23 -3.03
C ASP A 30 -1.47 21.44 -2.96
N SER A 31 -0.74 21.57 -1.85
CA SER A 31 0.52 20.86 -1.63
C SER A 31 0.38 19.34 -1.61
N ALA A 32 -0.73 18.82 -1.06
CA ALA A 32 -1.05 17.39 -1.07
C ALA A 32 -1.60 16.96 -2.42
N ALA A 33 -2.49 17.76 -3.02
CA ALA A 33 -3.05 17.51 -4.35
C ALA A 33 -1.94 17.41 -5.42
N ASP A 34 -0.94 18.29 -5.39
CA ASP A 34 0.21 18.26 -6.29
C ASP A 34 0.98 16.92 -6.18
N LYS A 35 1.19 16.42 -4.95
CA LYS A 35 1.82 15.11 -4.72
C LYS A 35 1.01 13.96 -5.30
N LEU A 36 -0.32 14.03 -5.17
CA LEU A 36 -1.23 13.00 -5.63
C LEU A 36 -1.40 13.02 -7.15
N ASP A 37 -1.33 14.19 -7.78
CA ASP A 37 -1.33 14.35 -9.24
C ASP A 37 -0.09 13.72 -9.87
N ASP A 38 1.08 13.92 -9.27
CA ASP A 38 2.34 13.30 -9.71
C ASP A 38 2.41 11.79 -9.38
N ALA A 39 1.69 11.34 -8.34
CA ALA A 39 1.70 9.95 -7.92
C ALA A 39 1.07 9.03 -8.98
N MET A 40 1.73 7.90 -9.26
CA MET A 40 1.25 6.87 -10.19
C MET A 40 0.22 5.94 -9.51
N LEU A 41 -0.86 6.48 -8.96
CA LEU A 41 -1.90 5.71 -8.25
C LEU A 41 -2.59 4.65 -9.15
N GLU A 42 -2.62 4.89 -10.47
CA GLU A 42 -3.04 3.88 -11.45
C GLU A 42 -2.11 2.66 -11.46
N TRP A 43 -0.79 2.88 -11.34
CA TRP A 43 0.18 1.78 -11.28
C TRP A 43 0.03 0.98 -9.98
N GLN A 44 -0.25 1.64 -8.86
CA GLN A 44 -0.60 0.96 -7.61
C GLN A 44 -1.78 0.01 -7.82
N SER A 45 -2.85 0.50 -8.46
CA SER A 45 -4.03 -0.32 -8.79
C SER A 45 -3.68 -1.51 -9.70
N LYS A 46 -2.81 -1.31 -10.70
CA LYS A 46 -2.33 -2.38 -11.61
C LYS A 46 -1.45 -3.40 -10.90
N LEU A 47 -0.56 -2.97 -10.00
CA LEU A 47 0.29 -3.86 -9.21
C LEU A 47 -0.54 -4.73 -8.25
N THR A 48 -1.55 -4.14 -7.60
CA THR A 48 -2.49 -4.89 -6.77
C THR A 48 -3.22 -5.94 -7.60
N LYS A 49 -3.78 -5.59 -8.77
CA LYS A 49 -4.41 -6.56 -9.71
C LYS A 49 -3.44 -7.64 -10.19
N THR A 50 -2.15 -7.31 -10.31
CA THR A 50 -1.11 -8.26 -10.74
C THR A 50 -0.86 -9.36 -9.70
N LEU A 51 -1.18 -9.14 -8.42
CA LEU A 51 -1.06 -10.18 -7.39
C LEU A 51 -1.91 -11.42 -7.71
N LYS A 52 -2.99 -11.29 -8.49
CA LYS A 52 -3.84 -12.40 -8.93
C LYS A 52 -3.07 -13.49 -9.66
N ILE A 53 -2.04 -13.13 -10.42
CA ILE A 53 -1.17 -14.10 -11.13
C ILE A 53 -0.53 -15.07 -10.12
N TRP A 54 -0.08 -14.56 -8.98
CA TRP A 54 0.59 -15.35 -7.94
C TRP A 54 -0.41 -16.13 -7.10
N ILE A 55 -1.56 -15.52 -6.79
CA ILE A 55 -2.68 -16.17 -6.08
C ILE A 55 -3.17 -17.39 -6.89
N ASP A 56 -3.34 -17.24 -8.20
CA ASP A 56 -3.82 -18.32 -9.08
C ASP A 56 -2.81 -19.46 -9.23
N LYS A 57 -1.51 -19.15 -9.13
CA LYS A 57 -0.47 -20.19 -9.06
C LYS A 57 -0.47 -20.91 -7.71
N GLY A 58 -0.88 -20.25 -6.64
CA GLY A 58 -0.98 -20.82 -5.31
C GLY A 58 0.33 -21.52 -4.88
N LEU A 59 0.20 -22.76 -4.41
CA LEU A 59 1.33 -23.54 -3.90
C LEU A 59 2.33 -24.01 -4.98
N THR A 60 2.01 -23.87 -6.27
CA THR A 60 2.86 -24.38 -7.37
C THR A 60 3.83 -23.34 -7.93
N MET A 61 4.00 -22.18 -7.27
CA MET A 61 4.99 -21.19 -7.69
C MET A 61 6.41 -21.77 -7.63
N THR A 62 7.16 -21.59 -8.70
CA THR A 62 8.60 -21.80 -8.73
C THR A 62 9.33 -20.73 -7.90
N THR A 63 10.59 -20.96 -7.55
CA THR A 63 11.40 -19.95 -6.82
C THR A 63 11.47 -18.61 -7.54
N GLY A 64 11.60 -18.61 -8.88
CA GLY A 64 11.63 -17.37 -9.67
C GLY A 64 10.30 -16.61 -9.61
N GLU A 65 9.19 -17.33 -9.65
CA GLU A 65 7.85 -16.74 -9.52
C GLU A 65 7.60 -16.22 -8.11
N LEU A 66 8.02 -16.94 -7.07
CA LEU A 66 7.92 -16.48 -5.69
C LEU A 66 8.74 -15.21 -5.46
N ILE A 67 9.94 -15.10 -6.05
CA ILE A 67 10.75 -13.87 -6.04
C ILE A 67 9.95 -12.68 -6.59
N LEU A 68 9.32 -12.85 -7.76
CA LEU A 68 8.50 -11.80 -8.38
C LEU A 68 7.24 -11.50 -7.57
N ALA A 69 6.64 -12.51 -6.95
CA ALA A 69 5.50 -12.36 -6.05
C ALA A 69 5.86 -11.52 -4.82
N ARG A 70 7.00 -11.80 -4.17
CA ARG A 70 7.53 -10.99 -3.05
C ARG A 70 7.85 -9.56 -3.46
N ALA A 71 8.46 -9.37 -4.63
CA ALA A 71 8.73 -8.04 -5.16
C ALA A 71 7.44 -7.26 -5.42
N ASN A 72 6.42 -7.89 -6.01
CA ASN A 72 5.12 -7.26 -6.28
C ASN A 72 4.41 -6.86 -4.97
N LEU A 73 4.30 -7.79 -4.02
CA LEU A 73 3.67 -7.52 -2.72
C LEU A 73 4.38 -6.38 -1.98
N GLY A 74 5.72 -6.43 -1.89
CA GLY A 74 6.49 -5.36 -1.25
C GLY A 74 6.31 -4.01 -1.93
N ALA A 75 6.21 -3.97 -3.26
CA ALA A 75 5.93 -2.73 -3.99
C ALA A 75 4.53 -2.17 -3.68
N VAL A 76 3.51 -3.04 -3.57
CA VAL A 76 2.14 -2.63 -3.19
C VAL A 76 2.11 -2.04 -1.78
N VAL A 77 2.73 -2.71 -0.79
CA VAL A 77 2.76 -2.22 0.60
C VAL A 77 3.54 -0.91 0.71
N GLU A 78 4.71 -0.81 0.09
CA GLU A 78 5.51 0.43 0.08
C GLU A 78 4.73 1.58 -0.59
N SER A 79 3.99 1.32 -1.68
CA SER A 79 3.17 2.32 -2.36
C SER A 79 2.06 2.86 -1.48
N TRP A 80 1.38 2.01 -0.72
CA TRP A 80 0.33 2.44 0.22
C TRP A 80 0.86 3.33 1.34
N LEU A 81 2.03 3.02 1.90
CA LEU A 81 2.67 3.89 2.90
C LEU A 81 3.02 5.26 2.31
N LYS A 82 3.59 5.29 1.10
CA LYS A 82 3.88 6.56 0.41
C LYS A 82 2.61 7.36 0.15
N PHE A 83 1.56 6.69 -0.31
CA PHE A 83 0.26 7.31 -0.56
C PHE A 83 -0.31 7.93 0.72
N PHE A 84 -0.28 7.20 1.85
CA PHE A 84 -0.70 7.75 3.14
C PHE A 84 0.00 9.07 3.49
N TYR A 85 1.33 9.14 3.34
CA TYR A 85 2.06 10.38 3.64
C TYR A 85 1.93 11.47 2.58
N CYS A 86 1.55 11.15 1.34
CA CYS A 86 1.15 12.15 0.36
C CYS A 86 -0.23 12.74 0.70
N VAL A 87 -1.17 11.94 1.17
CA VAL A 87 -2.47 12.41 1.67
C VAL A 87 -2.27 13.37 2.85
N TYR A 88 -1.40 13.00 3.79
CA TYR A 88 -1.05 13.80 4.97
C TYR A 88 0.16 14.72 4.76
N TYR A 89 0.40 15.21 3.54
CA TYR A 89 1.66 15.87 3.21
C TYR A 89 1.95 17.12 4.06
N GLU A 90 0.94 17.93 4.39
CA GLU A 90 1.15 19.10 5.25
C GLU A 90 1.53 18.72 6.69
N ASP A 91 0.91 17.68 7.25
CA ASP A 91 1.26 17.18 8.58
C ASP A 91 2.62 16.50 8.58
N TYR A 92 2.93 15.76 7.51
CA TYR A 92 4.25 15.21 7.27
C TYR A 92 5.32 16.30 7.29
N CYS A 93 5.09 17.43 6.60
CA CYS A 93 6.04 18.56 6.56
C CYS A 93 6.32 19.18 7.94
N LYS A 94 5.40 19.08 8.90
CA LYS A 94 5.58 19.61 10.27
C LYS A 94 6.53 18.75 11.10
N SER A 95 6.65 17.47 10.81
CA SER A 95 7.53 16.53 11.52
C SER A 95 8.03 15.44 10.58
N PRO A 96 8.83 15.79 9.55
CA PRO A 96 9.12 14.87 8.46
C PRO A 96 10.20 13.86 8.82
N ILE A 97 10.29 12.82 7.99
CA ILE A 97 11.50 11.98 7.95
C ILE A 97 12.63 12.84 7.38
N THR A 98 13.76 12.90 8.10
CA THR A 98 14.94 13.65 7.67
C THR A 98 16.10 12.72 7.37
N ASN A 99 16.94 13.10 6.41
CA ASN A 99 18.23 12.44 6.21
C ASN A 99 19.25 12.84 7.27
N ASN A 100 20.45 12.24 7.21
CA ASN A 100 21.55 12.50 8.14
C ASN A 100 22.04 13.96 8.17
N LYS A 101 21.58 14.81 7.24
CA LYS A 101 21.88 16.25 7.18
C LYS A 101 20.71 17.10 7.70
N GLY A 102 19.69 16.49 8.30
CA GLY A 102 18.48 17.17 8.77
C GLY A 102 17.55 17.66 7.66
N LYS A 103 17.80 17.30 6.39
CA LYS A 103 16.93 17.68 5.27
C LYS A 103 15.77 16.71 5.17
N MET A 104 14.56 17.23 5.05
CA MET A 104 13.35 16.46 4.75
C MET A 104 13.55 15.56 3.53
N ILE A 105 13.14 14.31 3.68
CA ILE A 105 12.98 13.35 2.59
C ILE A 105 11.52 13.44 2.15
N GLU A 106 11.27 13.61 0.86
CA GLU A 106 9.90 13.59 0.34
C GLU A 106 9.25 12.22 0.53
N PRO A 107 7.93 12.11 0.79
CA PRO A 107 7.26 10.83 0.97
C PRO A 107 7.55 9.83 -0.15
N GLU A 108 7.52 10.27 -1.41
CA GLU A 108 7.75 9.40 -2.57
C GLU A 108 9.19 8.85 -2.65
N LYS A 109 10.14 9.53 -1.99
CA LYS A 109 11.57 9.18 -1.95
C LYS A 109 11.98 8.47 -0.67
N ALA A 110 11.12 8.42 0.34
CA ALA A 110 11.39 7.70 1.57
C ALA A 110 11.52 6.19 1.27
N SER A 111 12.50 5.54 1.92
CA SER A 111 12.66 4.10 1.83
C SER A 111 11.49 3.40 2.53
N PHE A 112 11.24 2.15 2.15
CA PHE A 112 10.26 1.31 2.85
C PHE A 112 10.54 1.24 4.36
N ASP A 113 11.82 1.18 4.76
CA ASP A 113 12.21 1.15 6.18
C ASP A 113 11.83 2.41 6.92
N ASN A 114 12.18 3.56 6.36
CA ASN A 114 11.84 4.85 6.94
C ASN A 114 10.32 5.00 7.09
N LEU A 115 9.55 4.59 6.07
CA LEU A 115 8.09 4.70 6.06
C LEU A 115 7.45 3.80 7.12
N LYS A 116 7.92 2.56 7.24
CA LYS A 116 7.49 1.60 8.25
C LYS A 116 7.76 2.18 9.64
N ASP A 117 9.00 2.49 9.98
CA ASP A 117 9.35 2.96 11.32
C ASP A 117 8.58 4.24 11.70
N PHE A 118 8.46 5.17 10.74
CA PHE A 118 7.75 6.43 10.91
C PHE A 118 6.23 6.27 11.05
N SER A 119 5.66 5.11 10.72
CA SER A 119 4.23 4.80 10.87
C SER A 119 3.84 4.37 12.29
N SER A 120 4.81 4.13 13.17
CA SER A 120 4.57 3.83 14.58
C SER A 120 3.91 5.03 15.29
N GLY A 121 2.90 4.74 16.10
CA GLY A 121 1.98 5.72 16.69
C GLY A 121 1.01 6.38 15.69
N LYS A 122 0.94 5.90 14.45
CA LYS A 122 0.06 6.44 13.40
C LYS A 122 -0.84 5.36 12.78
N LEU A 123 -0.22 4.37 12.14
CA LEU A 123 -0.92 3.23 11.53
C LEU A 123 -0.93 1.99 12.43
N TRP A 124 -0.05 1.95 13.43
CA TRP A 124 0.04 0.93 14.46
C TRP A 124 0.65 1.55 15.72
N ASP A 125 0.51 0.88 16.86
CA ASP A 125 0.91 1.44 18.16
C ASP A 125 2.43 1.62 18.27
N ASP A 126 3.19 0.54 18.04
CA ASP A 126 4.64 0.55 18.14
C ASP A 126 5.31 -0.58 17.33
N VAL A 127 6.63 -0.71 17.46
CA VAL A 127 7.45 -1.72 16.73
C VAL A 127 7.15 -3.17 17.11
N ASN A 128 6.38 -3.41 18.17
CA ASN A 128 5.94 -4.74 18.59
C ASN A 128 4.51 -5.05 18.11
N SER A 129 3.83 -4.11 17.46
CA SER A 129 2.51 -4.34 16.89
C SER A 129 2.55 -5.45 15.82
N PRO A 130 1.55 -6.35 15.77
CA PRO A 130 1.47 -7.38 14.74
C PRO A 130 1.54 -6.82 13.31
N GLU A 131 0.94 -5.65 13.08
CA GLU A 131 0.97 -4.93 11.81
C GLU A 131 2.38 -4.50 11.43
N TYR A 132 3.14 -3.94 12.37
CA TYR A 132 4.55 -3.60 12.16
C TYR A 132 5.35 -4.85 11.81
N ALA A 133 5.18 -5.93 12.58
CA ALA A 133 5.90 -7.19 12.36
C ALA A 133 5.59 -7.80 10.98
N TRP A 134 4.34 -7.71 10.53
CA TRP A 134 3.95 -8.15 9.20
C TRP A 134 4.57 -7.28 8.09
N VAL A 135 4.50 -5.95 8.20
CA VAL A 135 5.13 -5.03 7.22
C VAL A 135 6.64 -5.24 7.17
N ASP A 136 7.28 -5.42 8.33
CA ASP A 136 8.69 -5.75 8.46
C ASP A 136 9.03 -7.07 7.75
N SER A 137 8.22 -8.10 7.94
CA SER A 137 8.38 -9.39 7.26
C SER A 137 8.29 -9.25 5.73
N VAL A 138 7.30 -8.52 5.22
CA VAL A 138 7.14 -8.25 3.78
C VAL A 138 8.36 -7.51 3.22
N GLN A 139 8.83 -6.49 3.93
CA GLN A 139 10.01 -5.72 3.55
C GLN A 139 11.25 -6.61 3.48
N HIS A 140 11.49 -7.45 4.51
CA HIS A 140 12.62 -8.37 4.54
C HIS A 140 12.59 -9.37 3.39
N LYS A 141 11.46 -10.02 3.14
CA LYS A 141 11.29 -11.00 2.04
C LYS A 141 11.49 -10.34 0.67
N ARG A 142 11.01 -9.10 0.47
CA ARG A 142 11.24 -8.32 -0.76
C ARG A 142 12.71 -7.95 -0.92
N ASN A 143 13.43 -7.61 0.14
CA ASN A 143 14.87 -7.29 0.11
C ASN A 143 15.76 -8.54 0.03
N ALA A 144 15.22 -9.74 0.27
CA ALA A 144 15.93 -11.00 0.23
C ALA A 144 16.09 -11.58 -1.20
N ILE A 145 15.42 -11.01 -2.20
CA ILE A 145 15.38 -11.54 -3.58
C ILE A 145 16.69 -11.46 -4.38
N HIS A 146 17.75 -10.90 -3.81
CA HIS A 146 19.04 -10.77 -4.48
C HIS A 146 19.72 -12.15 -4.66
N SER A 147 19.89 -12.58 -5.91
CA SER A 147 20.35 -13.93 -6.28
C SER A 147 21.78 -14.30 -5.85
N PHE A 148 22.60 -13.33 -5.47
CA PHE A 148 24.02 -13.54 -5.16
C PHE A 148 24.29 -14.19 -3.80
N ARG A 149 23.35 -14.12 -2.85
CA ARG A 149 23.45 -14.76 -1.55
C ARG A 149 22.09 -15.29 -1.14
N TYR A 150 22.05 -16.53 -0.65
CA TYR A 150 20.82 -17.08 -0.10
C TYR A 150 20.33 -16.19 1.05
N ARG A 151 19.08 -15.81 0.96
CA ARG A 151 18.30 -15.19 2.02
C ARG A 151 16.91 -15.80 1.94
N ASP A 152 16.30 -16.01 3.10
CA ASP A 152 14.97 -16.59 3.16
C ASP A 152 13.94 -15.62 2.57
N ILE A 153 13.21 -16.07 1.55
CA ILE A 153 12.11 -15.35 0.90
C ILE A 153 10.73 -15.93 1.31
N GLY A 154 10.73 -16.89 2.23
CA GLY A 154 9.58 -17.68 2.65
C GLY A 154 9.13 -18.68 1.58
N THR A 155 7.93 -19.19 1.79
CA THR A 155 7.25 -20.20 0.97
C THR A 155 6.06 -19.59 0.21
N SER A 156 5.52 -20.35 -0.75
CA SER A 156 4.29 -20.01 -1.45
C SER A 156 3.09 -19.92 -0.50
N LEU A 157 3.03 -20.77 0.53
CA LEU A 157 1.96 -20.73 1.53
C LEU A 157 2.01 -19.42 2.32
N GLU A 158 3.18 -19.06 2.84
CA GLU A 158 3.35 -17.79 3.56
C GLU A 158 3.05 -16.58 2.67
N PHE A 159 3.29 -16.67 1.35
CA PHE A 159 2.88 -15.60 0.44
C PHE A 159 1.36 -15.45 0.37
N LEU A 160 0.63 -16.55 0.29
CA LEU A 160 -0.84 -16.53 0.28
C LEU A 160 -1.39 -15.99 1.59
N ASP A 161 -0.80 -16.38 2.73
CA ASP A 161 -1.15 -15.82 4.04
C ASP A 161 -0.88 -14.31 4.08
N ASP A 162 0.23 -13.85 3.49
CA ASP A 162 0.56 -12.42 3.41
C ASP A 162 -0.46 -11.63 2.56
N ILE A 163 -1.15 -12.24 1.59
CA ILE A 163 -2.24 -11.60 0.83
C ILE A 163 -3.45 -11.32 1.72
N ASP A 164 -3.79 -12.23 2.64
CA ASP A 164 -4.90 -12.02 3.57
C ASP A 164 -4.63 -10.88 4.56
N HIS A 165 -3.36 -10.74 4.97
CA HIS A 165 -2.91 -9.63 5.82
C HIS A 165 -2.86 -8.30 5.05
N LEU A 166 -2.49 -8.32 3.76
CA LEU A 166 -2.51 -7.12 2.91
C LEU A 166 -3.89 -6.46 2.89
N TYR A 167 -4.96 -7.26 2.86
CA TYR A 167 -6.33 -6.74 2.94
C TYR A 167 -6.55 -5.91 4.21
N ASN A 168 -6.21 -6.46 5.39
CA ASN A 168 -6.39 -5.77 6.68
C ASN A 168 -5.51 -4.51 6.74
N PHE A 169 -4.29 -4.58 6.22
CA PHE A 169 -3.39 -3.44 6.13
C PHE A 169 -3.99 -2.30 5.28
N VAL A 170 -4.56 -2.61 4.12
CA VAL A 170 -5.18 -1.60 3.25
C VAL A 170 -6.43 -1.01 3.90
N GLU A 171 -7.29 -1.82 4.52
CA GLU A 171 -8.43 -1.30 5.28
C GLU A 171 -7.99 -0.37 6.42
N ASN A 172 -6.94 -0.73 7.14
CA ASN A 172 -6.36 0.12 8.18
C ASN A 172 -5.83 1.45 7.61
N VAL A 173 -5.08 1.43 6.51
CA VAL A 173 -4.60 2.68 5.87
C VAL A 173 -5.78 3.56 5.46
N LEU A 174 -6.79 2.98 4.83
CA LEU A 174 -7.98 3.69 4.37
C LEU A 174 -8.84 4.23 5.51
N SER A 175 -8.95 3.51 6.63
CA SER A 175 -9.73 3.98 7.78
C SER A 175 -9.15 5.23 8.42
N HIS A 176 -7.89 5.54 8.13
CA HIS A 176 -7.27 6.77 8.57
C HIS A 176 -7.47 7.90 7.56
N PHE A 177 -7.73 7.64 6.28
CA PHE A 177 -7.85 8.70 5.28
C PHE A 177 -8.97 9.70 5.61
N PRO A 178 -8.78 11.00 5.32
CA PRO A 178 -9.88 11.97 5.36
C PRO A 178 -11.01 11.53 4.40
N PRO A 179 -12.29 11.78 4.75
CA PRO A 179 -13.43 11.32 3.97
C PRO A 179 -13.64 12.21 2.73
N LEU A 180 -12.70 12.18 1.79
CA LEU A 180 -12.73 13.00 0.57
C LEU A 180 -14.00 12.73 -0.26
N GLU A 181 -14.53 11.51 -0.17
CA GLU A 181 -15.76 11.08 -0.83
C GLU A 181 -17.02 11.87 -0.39
N ASP A 182 -17.00 12.48 0.79
CA ASP A 182 -18.10 13.33 1.27
C ASP A 182 -18.15 14.69 0.58
N TYR A 183 -17.08 15.06 -0.13
CA TYR A 183 -16.89 16.39 -0.73
C TYR A 183 -16.86 16.38 -2.26
N ILE A 184 -16.86 15.20 -2.90
CA ILE A 184 -16.93 15.09 -4.37
C ILE A 184 -18.39 15.21 -4.85
N GLU A 185 -18.59 15.88 -5.98
CA GLU A 185 -19.94 16.05 -6.55
C GLU A 185 -20.47 14.77 -7.20
N ALA A 186 -19.58 13.95 -7.76
CA ALA A 186 -19.90 12.70 -8.42
C ALA A 186 -18.74 11.72 -8.35
N TYR A 187 -19.04 10.42 -8.26
CA TYR A 187 -18.02 9.38 -8.30
C TYR A 187 -17.35 9.29 -9.67
N PRO A 188 -16.01 9.20 -9.71
CA PRO A 188 -15.27 9.13 -10.97
C PRO A 188 -15.56 7.83 -11.74
N PRO A 189 -15.41 7.82 -13.08
CA PRO A 189 -15.62 6.62 -13.90
C PRO A 189 -14.78 5.43 -13.41
N GLY A 190 -15.44 4.27 -13.27
CA GLY A 190 -14.80 3.04 -12.78
C GLY A 190 -14.77 2.88 -11.27
N TYR A 191 -15.27 3.86 -10.50
CA TYR A 191 -15.54 3.69 -9.07
C TYR A 191 -16.64 2.66 -8.86
N VAL A 192 -16.46 1.76 -7.90
CA VAL A 192 -17.44 0.73 -7.54
C VAL A 192 -18.06 1.06 -6.19
N MET A 193 -19.36 1.35 -6.19
CA MET A 193 -20.13 1.54 -4.95
C MET A 193 -20.25 0.23 -4.17
N ASN A 194 -20.18 0.31 -2.83
CA ASN A 194 -20.32 -0.83 -1.92
C ASN A 194 -19.39 -2.01 -2.28
N PRO A 195 -18.09 -1.89 -1.99
CA PRO A 195 -17.09 -2.86 -2.42
C PRO A 195 -17.34 -4.27 -1.83
N TYR A 196 -18.09 -4.37 -0.75
CA TYR A 196 -18.39 -5.59 -0.01
C TYR A 196 -19.56 -6.42 -0.57
N SER A 197 -20.38 -5.84 -1.45
CA SER A 197 -21.56 -6.49 -2.00
C SER A 197 -21.41 -6.74 -3.50
N ASN A 198 -21.96 -7.88 -3.94
CA ASN A 198 -22.07 -8.25 -5.36
C ASN A 198 -23.27 -7.59 -6.03
#